data_AF-A0A6N8YSP4-F1
#
_entry.id   AF-A0A6N8YSP4-F1
#
_cell.length_a   1.000
_cell.length_b   1.000
_cell.length_c   1.000
_cell.angle_alpha   90.00
_cell.angle_beta   90.00
_cell.angle_gamma   90.00
#
_symmetry.space_group_name_H-M   'P 1'
#
loop_
_entity.id
_entity.type
_entity.pdbx_description
1 polymer ?
#
loop_
_entity_poly.entity_id
_entity_poly.type
_entity_poly.pdbx_seq_one_letter_code
_entity_poly.pdbx_strand_id
1 'polypeptide(L)'
;MVDVPEGKPPESGPLVAGVTLAVSAALALRASGMWRVWSALISLGVGCVVAALFGIYDYQRVIDAPWFGIPDLRFPGLDLAFGQEFWTLLPTFAILTLVLALKGISDNVIIQNASQRRQRAIDFRQVQGAVGANSIGMLLAGIAGTPPTMAYSSFGASLIGLTGVAARRVGFAVAAVFVVLALLPKFTALLLTVPDPVMGAYLLLLLGLYFVGGLQTATQEGLDQRKVLVIGLSFAVGIGMQHLNVVELVLGPSWGSLVGNPVVAGLIVALLLTAFIEFSGRWGKRLEVTLDDSALPAVDAFLQDVAAGMRWNEPSTMRLRSAGEEAVASLMPVSGSEGEGRSPWLRVSVRPGAGVVELEFVASVVGRENLQDRLAYLEEQPAVADPGEMSFRLLRHYASGVQHRQYYGIDVVTVRV
;
A
#
# COMPACT_ATOMS: atom_id res chain seq x y z
N MET A 1 -1.19 24.54 -20.15
CA MET A 1 -0.20 25.54 -20.60
C MET A 1 1.07 25.26 -19.83
N VAL A 2 2.16 24.95 -20.51
CA VAL A 2 3.48 24.84 -19.88
C VAL A 2 4.01 26.26 -19.86
N ASP A 3 4.30 26.81 -18.67
CA ASP A 3 4.84 28.16 -18.56
C ASP A 3 6.21 28.21 -19.24
N VAL A 4 6.23 28.76 -20.44
CA VAL A 4 7.44 29.08 -21.18
C VAL A 4 7.74 30.55 -20.88
N PRO A 5 8.95 30.92 -20.44
CA PRO A 5 9.31 32.31 -20.19
C PRO A 5 9.03 33.20 -21.39
N GLU A 6 8.54 34.42 -21.15
CA GLU A 6 8.19 35.39 -22.21
C GLU A 6 9.35 35.59 -23.19
N GLY A 7 9.05 35.57 -24.50
CA GLY A 7 10.02 35.80 -25.58
C GLY A 7 10.66 34.55 -26.20
N LYS A 8 10.28 33.34 -25.78
CA LYS A 8 10.78 32.07 -26.36
C LYS A 8 9.75 31.41 -27.29
N PRO A 9 10.17 30.54 -28.24
CA PRO A 9 9.24 29.89 -29.15
C PRO A 9 8.17 29.13 -28.36
N PRO A 10 6.87 29.28 -28.66
CA PRO A 10 5.79 28.64 -27.90
C PRO A 10 5.84 27.10 -27.99
N GLU A 11 6.50 26.58 -29.02
CA GLU A 11 6.70 25.13 -29.24
C GLU A 11 7.76 24.52 -28.34
N SER A 12 8.62 25.34 -27.73
CA SER A 12 9.78 24.87 -26.98
C SER A 12 9.42 24.07 -25.73
N GLY A 13 8.37 24.48 -25.00
CA GLY A 13 7.86 23.74 -23.85
C GLY A 13 7.37 22.33 -24.22
N PRO A 14 6.41 22.19 -25.16
CA PRO A 14 5.94 20.89 -25.64
C PRO A 14 7.05 19.99 -26.21
N LEU A 15 8.01 20.56 -26.96
CA LEU A 15 9.15 19.80 -27.50
C LEU A 15 10.05 19.26 -26.38
N VAL A 16 10.42 20.11 -25.41
CA VAL A 16 11.24 19.68 -24.26
C VAL A 16 10.52 18.58 -23.48
N ALA A 17 9.23 18.75 -23.19
CA ALA A 17 8.42 17.74 -22.50
C ALA A 17 8.33 16.44 -23.30
N GLY A 18 8.06 16.53 -24.61
CA GLY A 18 7.96 15.40 -25.51
C GLY A 18 9.26 14.60 -25.62
N VAL A 19 10.40 15.28 -25.76
CA VAL A 19 11.72 14.62 -25.80
C VAL A 19 12.04 13.98 -24.45
N THR A 20 11.81 14.69 -23.33
CA THR A 20 12.03 14.15 -21.98
C THR A 20 11.22 12.88 -21.75
N LEU A 21 9.94 12.90 -22.16
CA LEU A 21 9.04 11.77 -22.03
C LEU A 21 9.45 10.60 -22.93
N ALA A 22 9.80 10.88 -24.19
CA ALA A 22 10.25 9.86 -25.14
C ALA A 22 11.52 9.16 -24.65
N VAL A 23 12.50 9.92 -24.16
CA VAL A 23 13.75 9.37 -23.59
C VAL A 23 13.46 8.54 -22.35
N SER A 24 12.63 9.06 -21.44
CA SER A 24 12.26 8.33 -20.23
C SER A 24 11.54 7.02 -20.55
N ALA A 25 10.57 7.03 -21.47
CA ALA A 25 9.83 5.85 -21.89
C ALA A 25 10.74 4.84 -22.59
N ALA A 26 11.62 5.30 -23.48
CA ALA A 26 12.60 4.44 -24.15
C ALA A 26 13.53 3.76 -23.13
N LEU A 27 14.03 4.49 -22.14
CA LEU A 27 14.86 3.93 -21.08
C LEU A 27 14.06 2.98 -20.17
N ALA A 28 12.84 3.34 -19.78
CA ALA A 28 12.00 2.48 -18.94
C ALA A 28 11.67 1.14 -19.62
N LEU A 29 11.45 1.15 -20.95
CA LEU A 29 11.06 -0.04 -21.72
C LEU A 29 12.26 -0.87 -22.22
N ARG A 30 13.39 -0.25 -22.57
CA ARG A 30 14.52 -0.94 -23.20
C ARG A 30 15.77 -1.05 -22.34
N ALA A 31 15.95 -0.20 -21.33
CA ALA A 31 17.14 -0.27 -20.50
C ALA A 31 17.08 -1.48 -19.57
N SER A 32 18.21 -2.17 -19.43
CA SER A 32 18.36 -3.32 -18.53
C SER A 32 19.26 -3.00 -17.35
N GLY A 33 19.00 -3.67 -16.22
CA GLY A 33 19.82 -3.57 -15.01
C GLY A 33 19.97 -2.14 -14.48
N MET A 34 21.23 -1.71 -14.33
CA MET A 34 21.60 -0.42 -13.74
C MET A 34 21.08 0.79 -14.54
N TRP A 35 21.08 0.71 -15.87
CA TRP A 35 20.59 1.80 -16.73
C TRP A 35 19.11 2.10 -16.51
N ARG A 36 18.32 1.08 -16.13
CA ARG A 36 16.91 1.28 -15.77
C ARG A 36 16.75 2.05 -14.47
N VAL A 37 17.66 1.86 -13.51
CA VAL A 37 17.66 2.61 -12.23
C VAL A 37 17.99 4.08 -12.47
N TRP A 38 18.99 4.37 -13.30
CA TRP A 38 19.40 5.74 -13.64
C TRP A 38 18.49 6.41 -14.68
N SER A 39 17.51 5.70 -15.23
CA SER A 39 16.65 6.19 -16.32
C SER A 39 16.00 7.54 -16.02
N ALA A 40 15.49 7.73 -14.80
CA ALA A 40 14.87 8.96 -14.35
C ALA A 40 15.86 10.14 -14.33
N LEU A 41 17.08 9.92 -13.84
CA LEU A 41 18.11 10.97 -13.79
C LEU A 41 18.64 11.30 -15.18
N ILE A 42 18.84 10.28 -16.02
CA ILE A 42 19.28 10.45 -17.41
C ILE A 42 18.23 11.24 -18.20
N SER A 43 16.95 10.90 -18.07
CA SER A 43 15.91 11.60 -18.82
C SER A 43 15.71 13.03 -18.35
N LEU A 44 15.80 13.31 -17.04
CA LEU A 44 15.79 14.67 -16.51
C LEU A 44 16.98 15.48 -17.06
N GLY A 45 18.17 14.88 -17.09
CA GLY A 45 19.38 15.48 -17.64
C GLY A 45 19.24 15.80 -19.13
N VAL A 46 18.76 14.86 -19.94
CA VAL A 46 18.51 15.10 -21.37
C VAL A 46 17.46 16.19 -21.57
N GLY A 47 16.38 16.18 -20.79
CA GLY A 47 15.38 17.24 -20.81
C GLY A 47 15.94 18.62 -20.51
N CYS A 48 16.80 18.73 -19.48
CA CYS A 48 17.46 19.99 -19.13
C CYS A 48 18.45 20.45 -20.22
N VAL A 49 19.20 19.53 -20.85
CA VAL A 49 20.09 19.87 -21.98
C VAL A 49 19.28 20.43 -23.15
N VAL A 50 18.17 19.79 -23.51
CA VAL A 50 17.29 20.29 -24.59
C VAL A 50 16.70 21.64 -24.21
N ALA A 51 16.27 21.82 -22.96
CA ALA A 51 15.78 23.12 -22.48
C ALA A 51 16.85 24.22 -22.51
N ALA A 52 18.11 23.87 -22.26
CA ALA A 52 19.25 24.79 -22.38
C ALA A 52 19.51 25.20 -23.84
N LEU A 53 19.35 24.28 -24.81
CA LEU A 53 19.44 24.60 -26.25
C LEU A 53 18.37 25.59 -26.69
N PHE A 54 17.17 25.53 -26.09
CA PHE A 54 16.11 26.52 -26.30
C PHE A 54 16.24 27.77 -25.40
N GLY A 55 17.29 27.85 -24.57
CA GLY A 55 17.54 28.96 -23.66
C GLY A 55 16.57 29.07 -22.48
N ILE A 56 15.68 28.09 -22.24
CA ILE A 56 14.69 28.10 -21.14
C ILE A 56 15.37 27.84 -19.78
N TYR A 57 16.58 27.27 -19.79
CA TYR A 57 17.31 26.92 -18.59
C TYR A 57 18.04 28.11 -17.96
N ASP A 58 17.65 28.48 -16.74
CA ASP A 58 18.31 29.54 -15.95
C ASP A 58 19.48 28.97 -15.14
N TYR A 59 20.66 28.95 -15.75
CA TYR A 59 21.90 28.47 -15.11
C TYR A 59 22.47 29.44 -14.08
N GLN A 60 22.05 30.71 -14.09
CA GLN A 60 22.60 31.76 -13.24
C GLN A 60 22.31 31.48 -11.76
N ARG A 61 21.11 30.98 -11.47
CA ARG A 61 20.70 30.51 -10.14
C ARG A 61 21.64 29.45 -9.53
N VAL A 62 22.23 28.58 -10.34
CA VAL A 62 23.17 27.55 -9.86
C VAL A 62 24.57 28.13 -9.62
N ILE A 63 24.97 29.10 -10.44
CA ILE A 63 26.28 29.77 -10.32
C ILE A 63 26.31 30.61 -9.04
N ASP A 64 25.26 31.38 -8.80
CA ASP A 64 25.16 32.32 -7.68
C ASP A 64 24.95 31.61 -6.33
N ALA A 65 24.52 30.35 -6.35
CA ALA A 65 24.29 29.57 -5.13
C ALA A 65 25.62 29.18 -4.44
N PRO A 66 25.73 29.39 -3.12
CA PRO A 66 26.91 28.99 -2.36
C PRO A 66 27.04 27.47 -2.29
N TRP A 67 28.28 26.99 -2.23
CA TRP A 67 28.57 25.57 -2.10
C TRP A 67 28.14 25.01 -0.75
N PHE A 68 28.29 25.77 0.32
CA PHE A 68 27.87 25.41 1.67
C PHE A 68 26.96 26.48 2.25
N GLY A 69 25.87 26.07 2.86
CA GLY A 69 24.96 26.96 3.56
C GLY A 69 24.00 26.15 4.42
N ILE A 70 23.69 26.69 5.59
CA ILE A 70 22.72 26.08 6.51
C ILE A 70 21.32 26.47 6.00
N PRO A 71 20.37 25.53 5.84
CA PRO A 71 18.99 25.87 5.50
C PRO A 71 18.42 26.90 6.47
N ASP A 72 17.55 27.80 5.99
CA ASP A 72 16.81 28.70 6.88
C ASP A 72 15.84 27.86 7.73
N LEU A 73 16.25 27.43 8.93
CA LEU A 73 15.39 26.76 9.93
C LEU A 73 14.44 27.76 10.63
N ARG A 74 13.80 28.64 9.88
CA ARG A 74 12.84 29.58 10.46
C ARG A 74 11.57 28.83 10.80
N PHE A 75 11.38 28.57 12.09
CA PHE A 75 10.13 28.00 12.59
C PHE A 75 8.98 28.94 12.21
N PRO A 76 8.02 28.50 11.37
CA PRO A 76 6.95 29.37 10.88
C PRO A 76 5.95 29.78 11.97
N GLY A 77 6.09 29.25 13.19
CA GLY A 77 5.13 29.43 14.28
C GLY A 77 4.02 28.38 14.24
N LEU A 78 3.33 28.20 15.37
CA LEU A 78 2.07 27.46 15.40
C LEU A 78 0.95 28.48 15.48
N ASP A 79 0.13 28.55 14.43
CA ASP A 79 -1.13 29.26 14.53
C ASP A 79 -2.14 28.37 15.28
N LEU A 80 -2.38 28.71 16.55
CA LEU A 80 -3.37 28.04 17.41
C LEU A 80 -4.73 28.76 17.37
N ALA A 81 -4.95 29.66 16.40
CA ALA A 81 -6.24 30.28 16.19
C ALA A 81 -7.21 29.26 15.57
N PHE A 82 -8.16 28.79 16.37
CA PHE A 82 -9.28 27.95 15.92
C PHE A 82 -10.36 28.76 15.17
N GLY A 83 -9.93 29.58 14.21
CA GLY A 83 -10.78 30.43 13.39
C GLY A 83 -11.56 29.66 12.32
N GLN A 84 -12.29 30.39 11.49
CA GLN A 84 -13.10 29.81 10.41
C GLN A 84 -12.24 28.99 9.43
N GLU A 85 -11.02 29.45 9.10
CA GLU A 85 -10.10 28.74 8.20
C GLU A 85 -9.64 27.39 8.76
N PHE A 86 -9.40 27.30 10.08
CA PHE A 86 -9.05 26.04 10.73
C PHE A 86 -10.19 25.02 10.56
N TRP A 87 -11.42 25.43 10.87
CA TRP A 87 -12.59 24.54 10.76
C TRP A 87 -12.96 24.17 9.33
N THR A 88 -12.66 25.01 8.34
CA THR A 88 -12.89 24.70 6.93
C THR A 88 -11.82 23.76 6.37
N LEU A 89 -10.56 23.90 6.77
CA LEU A 89 -9.44 23.09 6.28
C LEU A 89 -9.28 21.76 7.03
N LEU A 90 -9.67 21.69 8.31
CA LEU A 90 -9.50 20.50 9.15
C LEU A 90 -10.10 19.24 8.52
N PRO A 91 -11.33 19.24 7.97
CA PRO A 91 -11.88 18.04 7.33
C PRO A 91 -11.06 17.60 6.11
N THR A 92 -10.59 18.54 5.28
CA THR A 92 -9.76 18.24 4.11
C THR A 92 -8.44 17.62 4.53
N PHE A 93 -7.74 18.23 5.51
CA PHE A 93 -6.50 17.69 6.05
C PHE A 93 -6.69 16.33 6.74
N ALA A 94 -7.78 16.13 7.47
CA ALA A 94 -8.08 14.86 8.12
C ALA A 94 -8.27 13.75 7.09
N ILE A 95 -9.05 14.00 6.03
CA ILE A 95 -9.27 13.02 4.97
C ILE A 95 -7.98 12.77 4.18
N LEU A 96 -7.24 13.82 3.80
CA LEU A 96 -5.95 13.67 3.12
C LEU A 96 -4.97 12.85 3.97
N THR A 97 -4.88 13.13 5.27
CA THR A 97 -4.00 12.39 6.19
C THR A 97 -4.44 10.93 6.31
N LEU A 98 -5.75 10.65 6.33
CA LEU A 98 -6.29 9.29 6.31
C LEU A 98 -5.94 8.56 5.00
N VAL A 99 -6.12 9.20 3.84
CA VAL A 99 -5.70 8.66 2.54
C VAL A 99 -4.22 8.33 2.56
N LEU A 100 -3.40 9.25 3.06
CA LEU A 100 -1.96 9.08 3.17
C LEU A 100 -1.62 7.90 4.11
N ALA A 101 -2.28 7.77 5.26
CA ALA A 101 -2.08 6.65 6.16
C ALA A 101 -2.43 5.30 5.50
N LEU A 102 -3.56 5.22 4.79
CA LEU A 102 -3.97 4.02 4.04
C LEU A 102 -2.96 3.67 2.95
N LYS A 103 -2.48 4.68 2.20
CA LYS A 103 -1.41 4.51 1.22
C LYS A 103 -0.13 4.00 1.88
N GLY A 104 0.25 4.57 3.02
CA GLY A 104 1.42 4.16 3.80
C GLY A 104 1.35 2.70 4.26
N ILE A 105 0.18 2.22 4.66
CA ILE A 105 -0.02 0.79 4.99
C ILE A 105 0.28 -0.08 3.77
N SER A 106 -0.32 0.24 2.61
CA SER A 106 -0.09 -0.50 1.37
C SER A 106 1.38 -0.51 0.93
N ASP A 107 2.03 0.66 0.93
CA ASP A 107 3.44 0.81 0.56
C ASP A 107 4.37 -0.01 1.49
N ASN A 108 4.03 -0.08 2.79
CA ASN A 108 4.78 -0.86 3.77
C ASN A 108 4.57 -2.38 3.63
N VAL A 109 3.39 -2.82 3.20
CA VAL A 109 3.15 -4.24 2.84
C VAL A 109 3.97 -4.62 1.60
N ILE A 110 4.00 -3.77 0.58
CA ILE A 110 4.77 -3.99 -0.66
C ILE A 110 6.26 -4.11 -0.37
N ILE A 111 6.83 -3.19 0.43
CA ILE A 111 8.27 -3.23 0.75
C ILE A 111 8.62 -4.42 1.64
N GLN A 112 7.74 -4.82 2.56
CA GLN A 112 7.95 -6.01 3.40
C GLN A 112 8.03 -7.26 2.53
N ASN A 113 7.09 -7.43 1.60
CA ASN A 113 7.11 -8.53 0.62
C ASN A 113 8.38 -8.49 -0.24
N ALA A 114 8.75 -7.33 -0.78
CA ALA A 114 9.93 -7.20 -1.64
C ALA A 114 11.26 -7.41 -0.90
N SER A 115 11.30 -7.14 0.41
CA SER A 115 12.50 -7.28 1.24
C SER A 115 12.79 -8.74 1.63
N GLN A 116 11.82 -9.63 1.48
CA GLN A 116 11.96 -11.04 1.83
C GLN A 116 12.35 -11.85 0.60
N ARG A 117 13.33 -12.75 0.77
CA ARG A 117 13.78 -13.65 -0.32
C ARG A 117 12.74 -14.72 -0.67
N ARG A 118 11.88 -15.06 0.29
CA ARG A 118 10.77 -16.01 0.13
C ARG A 118 9.50 -15.29 0.53
N GLN A 119 8.41 -15.58 -0.16
CA GLN A 119 7.10 -15.05 0.24
C GLN A 119 6.79 -15.55 1.64
N ARG A 120 6.69 -14.60 2.57
CA ARG A 120 6.20 -14.83 3.91
C ARG A 120 4.95 -14.00 4.11
N ALA A 121 4.12 -14.40 5.06
CA ALA A 121 2.96 -13.58 5.36
C ALA A 121 3.35 -12.26 6.04
N ILE A 122 2.47 -11.30 5.88
CA ILE A 122 2.67 -9.92 6.32
C ILE A 122 2.61 -9.85 7.84
N ASP A 123 3.68 -9.36 8.45
CA ASP A 123 3.70 -9.01 9.87
C ASP A 123 3.26 -7.55 10.03
N PHE A 124 1.98 -7.35 10.37
CA PHE A 124 1.39 -6.03 10.55
C PHE A 124 1.94 -5.26 11.75
N ARG A 125 2.65 -5.92 12.70
CA ARG A 125 3.35 -5.21 13.78
C ARG A 125 4.48 -4.35 13.23
N GLN A 126 5.22 -4.87 12.24
CA GLN A 126 6.26 -4.12 11.54
C GLN A 126 5.66 -3.00 10.68
N VAL A 127 4.55 -3.28 9.98
CA VAL A 127 3.82 -2.27 9.20
C VAL A 127 3.37 -1.12 10.09
N GLN A 128 2.76 -1.41 11.25
CA GLN A 128 2.36 -0.35 12.19
C GLN A 128 3.55 0.45 12.73
N GLY A 129 4.66 -0.21 13.06
CA GLY A 129 5.90 0.46 13.47
C GLY A 129 6.43 1.41 12.39
N ALA A 130 6.39 0.99 11.12
CA ALA A 130 6.81 1.80 9.98
C ALA A 130 5.86 2.99 9.74
N VAL A 131 4.55 2.78 9.83
CA VAL A 131 3.54 3.85 9.73
C VAL A 131 3.75 4.88 10.86
N GLY A 132 3.94 4.42 12.10
CA GLY A 132 4.20 5.29 13.24
C GLY A 132 5.48 6.13 13.08
N ALA A 133 6.56 5.52 12.61
CA ALA A 133 7.81 6.23 12.33
C ALA A 133 7.63 7.29 11.22
N ASN A 134 6.89 6.96 10.15
CA ASN A 134 6.55 7.92 9.09
C ASN A 134 5.72 9.08 9.64
N SER A 135 4.73 8.83 10.49
CA SER A 135 3.91 9.88 11.12
C SER A 135 4.73 10.80 12.03
N ILE A 136 5.71 10.27 12.77
CA ILE A 136 6.66 11.10 13.53
C ILE A 136 7.49 11.96 12.58
N GLY A 137 7.95 11.41 11.45
CA GLY A 137 8.64 12.18 10.41
C GLY A 137 7.78 13.31 9.84
N MET A 138 6.49 13.04 9.56
CA MET A 138 5.54 14.06 9.10
C MET A 138 5.31 15.15 10.14
N LEU A 139 5.23 14.80 11.43
CA LEU A 139 5.12 15.76 12.53
C LEU A 139 6.36 16.68 12.57
N LEU A 140 7.55 16.09 12.50
CA LEU A 140 8.81 16.85 12.48
C LEU A 140 8.91 17.75 11.24
N ALA A 141 8.47 17.27 10.07
CA ALA A 141 8.40 18.05 8.84
C ALA A 141 7.45 19.26 8.98
N GLY A 142 6.28 19.06 9.59
CA GLY A 142 5.33 20.14 9.87
C GLY A 142 5.88 21.16 10.86
N ILE A 143 6.56 20.72 11.94
CA ILE A 143 7.26 21.60 12.88
C ILE A 143 8.36 22.39 12.15
N ALA A 144 9.10 21.75 11.23
CA ALA A 144 10.11 22.44 10.43
C ALA A 144 9.53 23.39 9.38
N GLY A 145 8.20 23.50 9.23
CA GLY A 145 7.55 24.35 8.23
C GLY A 145 7.63 23.80 6.80
N THR A 146 7.90 22.51 6.65
CA THR A 146 7.96 21.84 5.35
C THR A 146 6.65 21.14 5.03
N PRO A 147 6.29 20.97 3.74
CA PRO A 147 5.13 20.18 3.35
C PRO A 147 5.22 18.75 3.91
N PRO A 148 4.08 18.09 4.20
CA PRO A 148 4.08 16.72 4.68
C PRO A 148 4.76 15.81 3.66
N THR A 149 5.83 15.15 4.08
CA THR A 149 6.55 14.16 3.26
C THR A 149 6.12 12.75 3.62
N MET A 150 6.03 11.88 2.62
CA MET A 150 5.72 10.46 2.80
C MET A 150 6.86 9.61 2.27
N ALA A 151 7.20 8.54 2.98
CA ALA A 151 8.14 7.55 2.49
C ALA A 151 7.59 6.85 1.23
N TYR A 152 8.30 6.98 0.10
CA TYR A 152 7.96 6.32 -1.16
C TYR A 152 8.47 4.87 -1.19
N SER A 153 7.88 3.99 -0.39
CA SER A 153 8.40 2.61 -0.22
C SER A 153 8.24 1.75 -1.48
N SER A 154 7.22 1.99 -2.30
CA SER A 154 6.98 1.22 -3.55
C SER A 154 8.12 1.34 -4.57
N PHE A 155 8.78 2.50 -4.69
CA PHE A 155 9.95 2.63 -5.57
C PHE A 155 11.17 1.86 -5.01
N GLY A 156 11.32 1.86 -3.68
CA GLY A 156 12.31 1.04 -2.99
C GLY A 156 12.15 -0.45 -3.28
N ALA A 157 10.93 -0.96 -3.32
CA ALA A 157 10.65 -2.36 -3.65
C ALA A 157 11.14 -2.74 -5.06
N SER A 158 10.96 -1.86 -6.05
CA SER A 158 11.47 -2.03 -7.42
C SER A 158 13.01 -2.09 -7.46
N LEU A 159 13.68 -1.23 -6.69
CA LEU A 159 15.13 -1.24 -6.52
C LEU A 159 15.63 -2.50 -5.83
N ILE A 160 14.93 -3.00 -4.80
CA ILE A 160 15.27 -4.26 -4.14
C ILE A 160 15.14 -5.42 -5.12
N GLY A 161 14.06 -5.46 -5.92
CA GLY A 161 13.88 -6.48 -6.96
C GLY A 161 15.00 -6.48 -8.01
N LEU A 162 15.56 -5.31 -8.32
CA LEU A 162 16.67 -5.16 -9.27
C LEU A 162 18.05 -5.48 -8.68
N THR A 163 18.30 -5.05 -7.44
CA THR A 163 19.63 -5.11 -6.80
C THR A 163 19.79 -6.34 -5.91
N GLY A 164 18.69 -6.94 -5.46
CA GLY A 164 18.68 -7.97 -4.42
C GLY A 164 19.08 -7.48 -3.03
N VAL A 165 19.18 -6.16 -2.81
CA VAL A 165 19.70 -5.56 -1.57
C VAL A 165 18.60 -4.87 -0.78
N ALA A 166 18.10 -5.52 0.27
CA ALA A 166 17.14 -4.96 1.23
C ALA A 166 17.79 -4.54 2.57
N ALA A 167 19.07 -4.17 2.56
CA ALA A 167 19.84 -3.99 3.80
C ALA A 167 19.60 -2.61 4.45
N ARG A 168 19.23 -2.58 5.75
CA ARG A 168 19.01 -1.35 6.54
C ARG A 168 20.15 -0.32 6.49
N ARG A 169 21.39 -0.81 6.36
CA ARG A 169 22.61 0.04 6.25
C ARG A 169 22.60 0.95 5.02
N VAL A 170 21.96 0.52 3.94
CA VAL A 170 21.79 1.33 2.73
C VAL A 170 20.87 2.52 3.02
N GLY A 171 19.78 2.28 3.76
CA GLY A 171 18.88 3.35 4.20
C GLY A 171 19.59 4.40 5.06
N PHE A 172 20.42 3.99 6.02
CA PHE A 172 21.22 4.93 6.83
C PHE A 172 22.22 5.73 6.00
N ALA A 173 22.89 5.09 5.03
CA ALA A 173 23.81 5.78 4.13
C ALA A 173 23.07 6.82 3.27
N VAL A 174 21.90 6.47 2.73
CA VAL A 174 21.06 7.40 1.95
C VAL A 174 20.59 8.57 2.81
N ALA A 175 20.15 8.32 4.05
CA ALA A 175 19.77 9.38 4.97
C ALA A 175 20.93 10.34 5.27
N ALA A 176 22.14 9.81 5.51
CA ALA A 176 23.34 10.62 5.70
C ALA A 176 23.67 11.48 4.47
N VAL A 177 23.54 10.91 3.26
CA VAL A 177 23.73 11.64 2.01
C VAL A 177 22.72 12.77 1.86
N PHE A 178 21.44 12.56 2.20
CA PHE A 178 20.43 13.63 2.18
C PHE A 178 20.71 14.73 3.20
N VAL A 179 21.21 14.40 4.39
CA VAL A 179 21.63 15.41 5.38
C VAL A 179 22.78 16.25 4.83
N VAL A 180 23.76 15.64 4.17
CA VAL A 180 24.87 16.38 3.54
C VAL A 180 24.36 17.24 2.39
N LEU A 181 23.49 16.70 1.52
CA LEU A 181 22.91 17.45 0.40
C LEU A 181 22.07 18.65 0.87
N ALA A 182 21.38 18.54 2.00
CA ALA A 182 20.64 19.65 2.59
C ALA A 182 21.56 20.83 2.99
N LEU A 183 22.83 20.58 3.27
CA LEU A 183 23.85 21.60 3.57
C LEU A 183 24.54 22.17 2.32
N LEU A 184 24.13 21.72 1.13
CA LEU A 184 24.66 22.14 -0.17
C LEU A 184 23.58 22.94 -0.94
N PRO A 185 23.41 24.25 -0.69
CA PRO A 185 22.42 25.08 -1.38
C PRO A 185 22.53 25.01 -2.91
N LYS A 186 23.73 24.76 -3.42
CA LYS A 186 23.98 24.55 -4.85
C LYS A 186 23.22 23.36 -5.44
N PHE A 187 23.06 22.28 -4.67
CA PHE A 187 22.24 21.14 -5.07
C PHE A 187 20.75 21.51 -5.08
N THR A 188 20.28 22.23 -4.07
CA THR A 188 18.89 22.74 -4.04
C THR A 188 18.62 23.69 -5.21
N ALA A 189 19.56 24.59 -5.53
CA ALA A 189 19.49 25.48 -6.68
C ALA A 189 19.40 24.70 -7.99
N LEU A 190 20.21 23.63 -8.14
CA LEU A 190 20.12 22.74 -9.31
C LEU A 190 18.71 22.16 -9.47
N LEU A 191 18.09 21.66 -8.40
CA LEU A 191 16.72 21.12 -8.44
C LEU A 191 15.68 22.19 -8.80
N LEU A 192 15.82 23.41 -8.27
CA LEU A 192 14.91 24.54 -8.56
C LEU A 192 15.07 25.13 -9.96
N THR A 193 16.16 24.81 -10.66
CA THR A 193 16.38 25.23 -12.07
C THR A 193 15.83 24.25 -13.09
N VAL A 194 15.35 23.07 -12.67
CA VAL A 194 14.72 22.12 -13.59
C VAL A 194 13.48 22.77 -14.20
N PRO A 195 13.39 22.92 -15.53
CA PRO A 195 12.26 23.61 -16.16
C PRO A 195 10.94 22.85 -15.99
N ASP A 196 9.84 23.59 -15.86
CA ASP A 196 8.48 23.04 -15.74
C ASP A 196 8.12 22.01 -16.82
N PRO A 197 8.46 22.17 -18.12
CA PRO A 197 8.18 21.13 -19.11
C PRO A 197 8.87 19.78 -18.81
N VAL A 198 10.09 19.81 -18.27
CA VAL A 198 10.85 18.60 -17.90
C VAL A 198 10.20 17.94 -16.69
N MET A 199 9.84 18.74 -15.68
CA MET A 199 9.13 18.28 -14.50
C MET A 199 7.76 17.67 -14.85
N GLY A 200 7.00 18.32 -15.73
CA GLY A 200 5.71 17.81 -16.20
C GLY A 200 5.82 16.45 -16.87
N ALA A 201 6.82 16.26 -17.73
CA ALA A 201 7.09 14.97 -18.38
C ALA A 201 7.45 13.87 -17.35
N TYR A 202 8.30 14.19 -16.37
CA TYR A 202 8.67 13.29 -15.30
C TYR A 202 7.47 12.90 -14.43
N LEU A 203 6.65 13.87 -14.01
CA LEU A 203 5.45 13.64 -13.22
C LEU A 203 4.42 12.78 -13.96
N LEU A 204 4.27 12.95 -15.28
CA LEU A 204 3.35 12.14 -16.08
C LEU A 204 3.74 10.66 -16.09
N LEU A 205 5.04 10.35 -16.14
CA LEU A 205 5.54 8.98 -16.07
C LEU A 205 5.36 8.38 -14.67
N LEU A 206 5.64 9.16 -13.62
CA LEU A 206 5.38 8.73 -12.25
C LEU A 206 3.90 8.43 -12.05
N LEU A 207 3.00 9.27 -12.58
CA LEU A 207 1.56 9.05 -12.51
C LEU A 207 1.16 7.71 -13.17
N GLY A 208 1.73 7.38 -14.33
CA GLY A 208 1.51 6.10 -14.99
C GLY A 208 1.98 4.90 -14.16
N LEU A 209 3.17 5.00 -13.56
CA LEU A 209 3.69 3.95 -12.66
C LEU A 209 2.84 3.78 -11.41
N TYR A 210 2.37 4.88 -10.81
CA TYR A 210 1.48 4.86 -9.65
C TYR A 210 0.12 4.27 -9.99
N PHE A 211 -0.44 4.59 -11.16
CA PHE A 211 -1.68 4.00 -11.63
C PHE A 211 -1.58 2.48 -11.76
N VAL A 212 -0.51 1.97 -12.38
CA VAL A 212 -0.28 0.53 -12.52
C VAL A 212 -0.07 -0.14 -11.16
N GLY A 213 0.71 0.47 -10.25
CA GLY A 213 0.92 -0.06 -8.90
C GLY A 213 -0.37 -0.14 -8.08
N GLY A 214 -1.21 0.90 -8.17
CA GLY A 214 -2.54 0.92 -7.55
C GLY A 214 -3.45 -0.17 -8.10
N LEU A 215 -3.45 -0.37 -9.43
CA LEU A 215 -4.25 -1.41 -10.08
C LEU A 215 -3.77 -2.82 -9.71
N GLN A 216 -2.46 -3.08 -9.72
CA GLN A 216 -1.88 -4.36 -9.28
C GLN A 216 -2.28 -4.70 -7.83
N THR A 217 -2.20 -3.71 -6.94
CA THR A 217 -2.64 -3.87 -5.54
C THR A 217 -4.15 -4.17 -5.45
N ALA A 218 -4.97 -3.42 -6.17
CA ALA A 218 -6.43 -3.59 -6.17
C ALA A 218 -6.89 -4.94 -6.77
N THR A 219 -6.06 -5.56 -7.60
CA THR A 219 -6.36 -6.80 -8.33
C THR A 219 -5.69 -8.04 -7.75
N GLN A 220 -4.86 -7.88 -6.71
CA GLN A 220 -4.02 -8.94 -6.16
C GLN A 220 -4.83 -10.17 -5.67
N GLU A 221 -6.01 -9.96 -5.11
CA GLU A 221 -6.90 -11.02 -4.61
C GLU A 221 -7.90 -11.53 -5.67
N GLY A 222 -7.69 -11.20 -6.94
CA GLY A 222 -8.63 -11.47 -8.01
C GLY A 222 -9.80 -10.47 -8.07
N LEU A 223 -10.40 -10.38 -9.25
CA LEU A 223 -11.52 -9.50 -9.55
C LEU A 223 -12.83 -10.27 -9.58
N ASP A 224 -13.77 -9.84 -8.74
CA ASP A 224 -15.17 -10.22 -8.83
C ASP A 224 -16.00 -9.00 -9.29
N GLN A 225 -17.20 -9.22 -9.82
CA GLN A 225 -18.08 -8.18 -10.37
C GLN A 225 -18.30 -7.02 -9.38
N ARG A 226 -18.39 -7.34 -8.08
CA ARG A 226 -18.50 -6.34 -7.00
C ARG A 226 -17.23 -5.49 -6.86
N LYS A 227 -16.05 -6.12 -6.85
CA LYS A 227 -14.76 -5.43 -6.76
C LYS A 227 -14.53 -4.56 -8.00
N VAL A 228 -14.86 -5.07 -9.18
CA VAL A 228 -14.78 -4.32 -10.46
C VAL A 228 -15.66 -3.07 -10.41
N LEU A 229 -16.90 -3.17 -9.90
CA LEU A 229 -17.80 -2.03 -9.78
C LEU A 229 -17.25 -0.97 -8.81
N VAL A 230 -16.75 -1.39 -7.65
CA VAL A 230 -16.16 -0.48 -6.65
C VAL A 230 -14.95 0.25 -7.24
N ILE A 231 -14.02 -0.48 -7.85
CA ILE A 231 -12.80 0.09 -8.47
C ILE A 231 -13.17 1.04 -9.61
N GLY A 232 -14.05 0.58 -10.52
CA GLY A 232 -14.42 1.35 -11.70
C GLY A 232 -15.16 2.65 -11.37
N LEU A 233 -16.16 2.58 -10.46
CA LEU A 233 -16.97 3.75 -10.13
C LEU A 233 -16.18 4.77 -9.29
N SER A 234 -15.38 4.31 -8.32
CA SER A 234 -14.51 5.21 -7.53
C SER A 234 -13.49 5.93 -8.40
N PHE A 235 -12.87 5.23 -9.35
CA PHE A 235 -11.93 5.83 -10.29
C PHE A 235 -12.60 6.83 -11.24
N ALA A 236 -13.75 6.45 -11.83
CA ALA A 236 -14.49 7.31 -12.75
C ALA A 236 -14.98 8.60 -12.07
N VAL A 237 -15.50 8.50 -10.84
CA VAL A 237 -15.90 9.69 -10.07
C VAL A 237 -14.69 10.52 -9.68
N GLY A 238 -13.60 9.91 -9.22
CA GLY A 238 -12.38 10.63 -8.88
C GLY A 238 -11.87 11.49 -10.04
N ILE A 239 -11.71 10.91 -11.24
CA ILE A 239 -11.30 11.66 -12.43
C ILE A 239 -12.37 12.67 -12.88
N GLY A 240 -13.64 12.27 -12.86
CA GLY A 240 -14.75 13.13 -13.28
C GLY A 240 -14.85 14.42 -12.46
N MET A 241 -14.60 14.34 -11.16
CA MET A 241 -14.65 15.51 -10.26
C MET A 241 -13.53 16.52 -10.52
N GLN A 242 -12.42 16.12 -11.15
CA GLN A 242 -11.32 17.03 -11.49
C GLN A 242 -11.73 18.13 -12.48
N HIS A 243 -12.74 17.86 -13.32
CA HIS A 243 -13.17 18.78 -14.38
C HIS A 243 -14.53 19.43 -14.13
N LEU A 244 -15.20 19.08 -13.03
CA LEU A 244 -16.55 19.51 -12.73
C LEU A 244 -16.55 20.47 -11.54
N ASN A 245 -16.64 21.77 -11.81
CA ASN A 245 -16.90 22.81 -10.78
C ASN A 245 -18.30 22.70 -10.14
N VAL A 246 -19.07 21.68 -10.52
CA VAL A 246 -20.43 21.40 -10.03
C VAL A 246 -20.46 21.23 -8.51
N VAL A 247 -19.40 20.67 -7.93
CA VAL A 247 -19.29 20.43 -6.49
C VAL A 247 -19.21 21.74 -5.72
N GLU A 248 -18.40 22.69 -6.18
CA GLU A 248 -18.28 24.02 -5.57
C GLU A 248 -19.58 24.83 -5.73
N LEU A 249 -20.26 24.65 -6.86
CA LEU A 249 -21.55 25.29 -7.13
C LEU A 249 -22.70 24.77 -6.25
N VAL A 250 -22.67 23.50 -5.85
CA VAL A 250 -23.74 22.84 -5.09
C VAL A 250 -23.46 22.81 -3.58
N LEU A 251 -22.21 22.58 -3.17
CA LEU A 251 -21.82 22.44 -1.76
C LEU A 251 -21.18 23.71 -1.17
N GLY A 252 -20.95 24.74 -1.99
CA GLY A 252 -20.29 25.97 -1.61
C GLY A 252 -18.76 25.85 -1.54
N PRO A 253 -18.03 26.97 -1.31
CA PRO A 253 -16.56 27.01 -1.43
C PRO A 253 -15.83 26.07 -0.46
N SER A 254 -16.35 25.96 0.77
CA SER A 254 -15.72 25.19 1.85
C SER A 254 -15.75 23.68 1.61
N TRP A 255 -16.87 23.16 1.10
CA TRP A 255 -17.03 21.74 0.79
C TRP A 255 -16.62 21.41 -0.66
N GLY A 256 -16.72 22.39 -1.55
CA GLY A 256 -16.27 22.35 -2.94
C GLY A 256 -14.79 22.04 -3.07
N SER A 257 -13.95 22.71 -2.26
CA SER A 257 -12.50 22.47 -2.25
C SER A 257 -12.12 21.09 -1.70
N LEU A 258 -12.92 20.53 -0.77
CA LEU A 258 -12.70 19.21 -0.18
C LEU A 258 -13.08 18.08 -1.15
N VAL A 259 -14.29 18.13 -1.69
CA VAL A 259 -14.84 17.10 -2.59
C VAL A 259 -14.33 17.27 -4.02
N GLY A 260 -13.85 18.47 -4.40
CA GLY A 260 -13.17 18.71 -5.67
C GLY A 260 -11.82 18.03 -5.80
N ASN A 261 -11.23 17.54 -4.70
CA ASN A 261 -10.02 16.74 -4.78
C ASN A 261 -10.34 15.34 -5.35
N PRO A 262 -9.76 14.95 -6.51
CA PRO A 262 -10.10 13.70 -7.19
C PRO A 262 -9.80 12.45 -6.35
N VAL A 263 -8.77 12.51 -5.52
CA VAL A 263 -8.38 11.40 -4.64
C VAL A 263 -9.39 11.25 -3.50
N VAL A 264 -9.82 12.36 -2.90
CA VAL A 264 -10.81 12.37 -1.82
C VAL A 264 -12.17 11.88 -2.33
N ALA A 265 -12.63 12.40 -3.47
CA ALA A 265 -13.89 11.99 -4.10
C ALA A 265 -13.89 10.49 -4.40
N GLY A 266 -12.82 9.98 -5.03
CA GLY A 266 -12.67 8.56 -5.32
C GLY A 266 -12.66 7.70 -4.06
N LEU A 267 -11.95 8.11 -3.01
CA LEU A 267 -11.91 7.39 -1.74
C LEU A 267 -13.29 7.33 -1.07
N ILE A 268 -14.01 8.45 -1.01
CA ILE A 268 -15.35 8.50 -0.39
C ILE A 268 -16.28 7.51 -1.11
N VAL A 269 -16.29 7.51 -2.44
CA VAL A 269 -17.09 6.56 -3.22
C VAL A 269 -16.66 5.12 -2.95
N ALA A 270 -15.35 4.83 -2.93
CA ALA A 270 -14.85 3.50 -2.64
C ALA A 270 -15.30 3.02 -1.25
N LEU A 271 -15.13 3.85 -0.22
CA LEU A 271 -15.52 3.52 1.15
C LEU A 271 -17.04 3.32 1.29
N LEU A 272 -17.85 4.17 0.68
CA LEU A 272 -19.31 4.05 0.72
C LEU A 272 -19.78 2.76 0.02
N LEU A 273 -19.23 2.43 -1.15
CA LEU A 273 -19.58 1.20 -1.86
C LEU A 273 -19.12 -0.04 -1.10
N THR A 274 -17.91 -0.03 -0.54
CA THR A 274 -17.41 -1.13 0.29
C THR A 274 -18.27 -1.30 1.54
N ALA A 275 -18.64 -0.22 2.22
CA ALA A 275 -19.54 -0.25 3.37
C ALA A 275 -20.94 -0.76 2.99
N PHE A 276 -21.46 -0.35 1.84
CA PHE A 276 -22.75 -0.82 1.32
C PHE A 276 -22.73 -2.32 1.02
N ILE A 277 -21.64 -2.83 0.42
CA ILE A 277 -21.47 -4.27 0.16
C ILE A 277 -21.40 -5.05 1.48
N GLU A 278 -20.64 -4.56 2.47
CA GLU A 278 -20.50 -5.22 3.77
C GLU A 278 -21.83 -5.21 4.54
N PHE A 279 -22.56 -4.09 4.52
CA PHE A 279 -23.86 -3.96 5.18
C PHE A 279 -24.96 -4.78 4.50
N SER A 280 -24.93 -4.88 3.17
CA SER A 280 -25.86 -5.69 2.38
C SER A 280 -25.46 -7.17 2.32
N GLY A 281 -24.25 -7.51 2.78
CA GLY A 281 -23.78 -8.88 2.88
C GLY A 281 -24.64 -9.66 3.87
N ARG A 282 -25.14 -10.83 3.47
CA ARG A 282 -25.75 -11.76 4.41
C ARG A 282 -24.68 -12.10 5.44
N TRP A 283 -24.91 -11.74 6.69
CA TRP A 283 -24.04 -12.12 7.79
C TRP A 283 -23.88 -13.63 7.74
N GLY A 284 -22.66 -14.08 7.46
CA GLY A 284 -22.32 -15.50 7.53
C GLY A 284 -22.71 -16.04 8.89
N LYS A 285 -23.05 -17.34 8.97
CA LYS A 285 -23.11 -18.00 10.27
C LYS A 285 -21.74 -17.81 10.94
N ARG A 286 -21.73 -17.53 12.24
CA ARG A 286 -20.52 -17.33 13.04
C ARG A 286 -20.57 -18.27 14.23
N LEU A 287 -19.44 -18.86 14.55
CA LEU A 287 -19.22 -19.65 15.74
C LEU A 287 -18.08 -19.03 16.54
N GLU A 288 -18.27 -18.87 17.84
CA GLU A 288 -17.23 -18.41 18.76
C GLU A 288 -17.09 -19.47 19.86
N VAL A 289 -15.89 -20.01 20.01
CA VAL A 289 -15.56 -21.11 20.91
C VAL A 289 -14.23 -20.82 21.58
N THR A 290 -13.97 -21.42 22.73
CA THR A 290 -12.61 -21.49 23.30
C THR A 290 -11.74 -22.37 22.40
N LEU A 291 -10.48 -21.99 22.21
CA LEU A 291 -9.51 -22.74 21.40
C LEU A 291 -8.88 -23.83 22.28
N ASP A 292 -9.64 -24.89 22.51
CA ASP A 292 -9.26 -26.11 23.23
C ASP A 292 -9.74 -27.35 22.46
N ASP A 293 -9.54 -28.55 23.00
CA ASP A 293 -9.96 -29.81 22.37
C ASP A 293 -11.48 -29.87 22.08
N SER A 294 -12.30 -29.05 22.77
CA SER A 294 -13.74 -28.97 22.52
C SER A 294 -14.10 -28.13 21.29
N ALA A 295 -13.15 -27.35 20.75
CA ALA A 295 -13.32 -26.57 19.53
C ALA A 295 -13.54 -27.45 18.30
N LEU A 296 -12.85 -28.60 18.21
CA LEU A 296 -12.92 -29.51 17.05
C LEU A 296 -14.36 -30.00 16.80
N PRO A 297 -15.05 -30.65 17.75
CA PRO A 297 -16.43 -31.10 17.52
C PRO A 297 -17.42 -29.95 17.32
N ALA A 298 -17.20 -28.79 17.94
CA ALA A 298 -18.04 -27.61 17.77
C ALA A 298 -17.94 -27.02 16.35
N VAL A 299 -16.71 -26.90 15.82
CA VAL A 299 -16.45 -26.43 14.46
C VAL A 299 -16.97 -27.43 13.44
N ASP A 300 -16.79 -28.73 13.67
CA ASP A 300 -17.30 -29.78 12.77
C ASP A 300 -18.83 -29.74 12.64
N ALA A 301 -19.54 -29.67 13.77
CA ALA A 301 -21.00 -29.56 13.78
C ALA A 301 -21.49 -28.28 13.09
N PHE A 302 -20.78 -27.17 13.28
CA PHE A 302 -21.08 -25.90 12.62
C PHE A 302 -20.88 -25.96 11.10
N LEU A 303 -19.77 -26.53 10.63
CA LEU A 303 -19.51 -26.71 9.20
C LEU A 303 -20.49 -27.69 8.54
N GLN A 304 -20.95 -28.70 9.27
CA GLN A 304 -22.00 -29.59 8.82
C GLN A 304 -23.35 -28.87 8.64
N ASP A 305 -23.75 -28.02 9.59
CA ASP A 305 -24.97 -27.21 9.50
C ASP A 305 -24.89 -26.17 8.36
N VAL A 306 -23.70 -25.62 8.12
CA VAL A 306 -23.41 -24.74 6.98
C VAL A 306 -23.56 -25.49 5.65
N ALA A 307 -22.94 -26.67 5.52
CA ALA A 307 -23.03 -27.49 4.30
C ALA A 307 -24.46 -27.98 4.02
N ALA A 308 -25.20 -28.37 5.08
CA ALA A 308 -26.61 -28.74 4.99
C ALA A 308 -27.48 -27.56 4.52
N GLY A 309 -27.24 -26.36 5.05
CA GLY A 309 -27.93 -25.14 4.62
C GLY A 309 -27.68 -24.77 3.15
N MET A 310 -26.51 -25.11 2.61
CA MET A 310 -26.16 -24.87 1.20
C MET A 310 -26.52 -26.02 0.25
N ARG A 311 -27.07 -27.13 0.76
CA ARG A 311 -27.41 -28.35 -0.01
C ARG A 311 -26.21 -28.92 -0.79
N TRP A 312 -25.03 -28.91 -0.18
CA TRP A 312 -23.83 -29.46 -0.78
C TRP A 312 -23.85 -30.99 -0.85
N ASN A 313 -23.14 -31.55 -1.83
CA ASN A 313 -22.97 -32.99 -1.95
C ASN A 313 -21.99 -33.53 -0.89
N GLU A 314 -22.12 -34.81 -0.57
CA GLU A 314 -21.36 -35.47 0.49
C GLU A 314 -19.83 -35.33 0.36
N PRO A 315 -19.22 -35.43 -0.84
CA PRO A 315 -17.79 -35.19 -1.02
C PRO A 315 -17.36 -33.75 -0.67
N SER A 316 -18.14 -32.74 -1.05
CA SER A 316 -17.80 -31.34 -0.75
C SER A 316 -17.98 -31.04 0.73
N THR A 317 -18.99 -31.63 1.36
CA THR A 317 -19.21 -31.55 2.81
C THR A 317 -18.04 -32.17 3.58
N MET A 318 -17.54 -33.33 3.16
CA MET A 318 -16.35 -33.93 3.78
C MET A 318 -15.10 -33.07 3.61
N ARG A 319 -14.87 -32.48 2.42
CA ARG A 319 -13.73 -31.56 2.21
C ARG A 319 -13.81 -30.34 3.10
N LEU A 320 -14.99 -29.72 3.22
CA LEU A 320 -15.20 -28.56 4.07
C LEU A 320 -14.91 -28.87 5.54
N ARG A 321 -15.44 -30.00 6.04
CA ARG A 321 -15.22 -30.46 7.42
C ARG A 321 -13.76 -30.75 7.69
N SER A 322 -13.10 -31.50 6.80
CA SER A 322 -11.68 -31.85 6.93
C SER A 322 -10.79 -30.61 6.89
N ALA A 323 -11.05 -29.66 5.99
CA ALA A 323 -10.33 -28.40 5.93
C ALA A 323 -10.51 -27.57 7.22
N GLY A 324 -11.71 -27.59 7.80
CA GLY A 324 -11.98 -26.93 9.07
C GLY A 324 -11.29 -27.58 10.26
N GLU A 325 -11.32 -28.90 10.35
CA GLU A 325 -10.65 -29.66 11.40
C GLU A 325 -9.13 -29.40 11.37
N GLU A 326 -8.52 -29.44 10.19
CA GLU A 326 -7.09 -29.15 10.03
C GLU A 326 -6.75 -27.68 10.32
N ALA A 327 -7.65 -26.74 9.98
CA ALA A 327 -7.45 -25.34 10.32
C ALA A 327 -7.41 -25.13 11.84
N VAL A 328 -8.35 -25.75 12.56
CA VAL A 328 -8.38 -25.70 14.03
C VAL A 328 -7.15 -26.39 14.62
N ALA A 329 -6.81 -27.59 14.16
CA ALA A 329 -5.64 -28.34 14.64
C ALA A 329 -4.33 -27.57 14.44
N SER A 330 -4.19 -26.88 13.31
CA SER A 330 -3.04 -26.03 13.03
C SER A 330 -2.92 -24.81 13.95
N LEU A 331 -4.06 -24.32 14.48
CA LEU A 331 -4.13 -23.19 15.39
C LEU A 331 -4.01 -23.60 16.86
N MET A 332 -4.31 -24.85 17.22
CA MET A 332 -4.22 -25.34 18.61
C MET A 332 -2.79 -25.21 19.15
N PRO A 333 -2.60 -24.66 20.36
CA PRO A 333 -1.27 -24.51 20.98
C PRO A 333 -0.59 -25.88 21.18
N VAL A 334 0.74 -25.93 21.03
CA VAL A 334 1.50 -27.16 21.34
C VAL A 334 1.46 -27.28 22.86
N SER A 335 1.13 -28.47 23.36
CA SER A 335 1.09 -28.79 24.79
C SER A 335 2.30 -28.21 25.51
N GLY A 336 2.12 -27.19 26.36
CA GLY A 336 3.18 -26.64 27.22
C GLY A 336 3.56 -25.16 27.07
N SER A 337 2.94 -24.35 26.21
CA SER A 337 3.17 -22.89 26.20
C SER A 337 2.18 -22.15 27.12
N GLU A 338 2.44 -22.18 28.42
CA GLU A 338 1.74 -21.31 29.39
C GLU A 338 2.20 -19.86 29.18
N GLY A 339 1.43 -19.10 28.40
CA GLY A 339 1.55 -17.63 28.35
C GLY A 339 0.50 -16.99 29.26
N GLU A 340 0.92 -16.09 30.14
CA GLU A 340 0.01 -15.25 30.93
C GLU A 340 -0.86 -14.38 30.02
N GLY A 341 -2.15 -14.70 29.92
CA GLY A 341 -3.15 -13.86 29.27
C GLY A 341 -4.32 -14.67 28.71
N ARG A 342 -5.55 -14.21 29.00
CA ARG A 342 -6.87 -14.62 28.48
C ARG A 342 -6.94 -15.95 27.71
N SER A 343 -7.81 -16.86 28.16
CA SER A 343 -8.14 -18.12 27.48
C SER A 343 -8.22 -17.93 25.96
N PRO A 344 -7.46 -18.71 25.17
CA PRO A 344 -7.41 -18.53 23.73
C PRO A 344 -8.80 -18.79 23.17
N TRP A 345 -9.27 -17.89 22.31
CA TRP A 345 -10.57 -17.99 21.67
C TRP A 345 -10.40 -18.20 20.17
N LEU A 346 -11.38 -18.87 19.57
CA LEU A 346 -11.49 -19.13 18.15
C LEU A 346 -12.83 -18.59 17.67
N ARG A 347 -12.80 -17.74 16.64
CA ARG A 347 -13.99 -17.36 15.88
C ARG A 347 -13.90 -17.93 14.48
N VAL A 348 -14.90 -18.70 14.10
CA VAL A 348 -15.06 -19.22 12.73
C VAL A 348 -16.20 -18.47 12.07
N SER A 349 -15.91 -17.85 10.93
CA SER A 349 -16.93 -17.19 10.12
C SER A 349 -16.97 -17.80 8.73
N VAL A 350 -18.18 -18.00 8.20
CA VAL A 350 -18.38 -18.58 6.87
C VAL A 350 -18.96 -17.56 5.92
N ARG A 351 -18.26 -17.30 4.82
CA ARG A 351 -18.74 -16.46 3.74
C ARG A 351 -19.03 -17.33 2.51
N PRO A 352 -20.32 -17.62 2.22
CA PRO A 352 -20.68 -18.35 1.01
C PRO A 352 -20.42 -17.50 -0.24
N GLY A 353 -19.64 -18.04 -1.17
CA GLY A 353 -19.42 -17.50 -2.52
C GLY A 353 -20.11 -18.37 -3.59
N ALA A 354 -20.01 -17.93 -4.86
CA ALA A 354 -20.52 -18.70 -5.99
C ALA A 354 -19.64 -19.95 -6.22
N GLY A 355 -20.07 -21.10 -5.69
CA GLY A 355 -19.41 -22.40 -5.87
C GLY A 355 -18.18 -22.64 -4.98
N VAL A 356 -17.89 -21.75 -4.04
CA VAL A 356 -16.75 -21.81 -3.12
C VAL A 356 -17.19 -21.29 -1.76
N VAL A 357 -16.69 -21.87 -0.67
CA VAL A 357 -16.89 -21.33 0.69
C VAL A 357 -15.57 -20.81 1.23
N GLU A 358 -15.63 -19.58 1.74
CA GLU A 358 -14.51 -18.96 2.43
C GLU A 358 -14.74 -19.08 3.95
N LEU A 359 -13.81 -19.74 4.62
CA LEU A 359 -13.78 -19.93 6.07
C LEU A 359 -12.73 -19.00 6.65
N GLU A 360 -13.11 -18.14 7.58
CA GLU A 360 -12.18 -17.27 8.29
C GLU A 360 -12.09 -17.72 9.74
N PHE A 361 -10.90 -18.17 10.14
CA PHE A 361 -10.56 -18.58 11.49
C PHE A 361 -9.74 -17.47 12.14
N VAL A 362 -10.28 -16.85 13.19
CA VAL A 362 -9.59 -15.82 13.97
C VAL A 362 -9.29 -16.40 15.34
N ALA A 363 -8.00 -16.52 15.68
CA ALA A 363 -7.56 -17.09 16.94
C ALA A 363 -6.61 -16.14 17.69
N SER A 364 -6.77 -16.01 19.00
CA SER A 364 -5.75 -15.34 19.83
C SER A 364 -4.65 -16.34 20.20
N VAL A 365 -3.53 -16.33 19.49
CA VAL A 365 -2.39 -17.21 19.75
C VAL A 365 -1.14 -16.36 19.97
N VAL A 366 -0.57 -16.44 21.17
CA VAL A 366 0.65 -15.71 21.51
C VAL A 366 1.88 -16.52 21.06
N GLY A 367 2.67 -15.97 20.13
CA GLY A 367 4.08 -16.33 19.98
C GLY A 367 4.44 -17.41 18.95
N ARG A 368 3.56 -17.79 18.01
CA ARG A 368 3.92 -18.73 16.93
C ARG A 368 4.50 -18.06 15.69
N GLU A 369 5.37 -18.81 15.00
CA GLU A 369 5.81 -18.52 13.63
C GLU A 369 4.62 -18.52 12.66
N ASN A 370 4.72 -17.70 11.63
CA ASN A 370 3.63 -17.48 10.69
C ASN A 370 3.26 -18.78 9.92
N LEU A 371 1.98 -19.18 9.99
CA LEU A 371 1.43 -20.40 9.40
C LEU A 371 1.71 -20.54 7.89
N GLN A 372 1.59 -19.44 7.15
CA GLN A 372 1.83 -19.41 5.70
C GLN A 372 3.31 -19.64 5.37
N ASP A 373 4.22 -19.20 6.24
CA ASP A 373 5.66 -19.43 6.08
C ASP A 373 5.99 -20.92 6.26
N ARG A 374 5.31 -21.60 7.20
CA ARG A 374 5.46 -23.05 7.39
C ARG A 374 4.90 -23.84 6.22
N LEU A 375 3.73 -23.47 5.71
CA LEU A 375 3.13 -24.08 4.51
C LEU A 375 4.03 -23.93 3.28
N ALA A 376 4.65 -22.77 3.10
CA ALA A 376 5.61 -22.53 2.03
C ALA A 376 6.91 -23.32 2.22
N TYR A 377 7.41 -23.42 3.46
CA TYR A 377 8.60 -24.21 3.77
C TYR A 377 8.42 -25.72 3.50
N LEU A 378 7.22 -26.25 3.71
CA LEU A 378 6.88 -27.64 3.45
C LEU A 378 6.83 -28.02 1.95
N GLU A 379 6.77 -27.05 1.03
CA GLU A 379 6.94 -27.33 -0.42
C GLU A 379 8.34 -27.81 -0.77
N GLU A 380 9.35 -27.35 -0.03
CA GLU A 380 10.75 -27.48 -0.43
C GLU A 380 11.44 -28.73 0.15
N GLN A 381 10.82 -29.47 1.09
CA GLN A 381 11.45 -30.61 1.77
C GLN A 381 10.74 -31.95 1.57
N PRO A 382 11.46 -33.04 1.22
CA PRO A 382 10.93 -34.38 1.31
C PRO A 382 10.96 -34.89 2.76
N ALA A 383 9.79 -35.37 3.18
CA ALA A 383 9.44 -36.24 4.31
C ALA A 383 10.43 -36.38 5.50
N VAL A 384 10.18 -35.59 6.55
CA VAL A 384 10.29 -36.05 7.96
C VAL A 384 9.02 -35.57 8.65
N ALA A 385 8.30 -36.44 9.36
CA ALA A 385 6.94 -36.17 9.85
C ALA A 385 6.94 -35.76 11.33
N ASP A 386 6.80 -34.47 11.59
CA ASP A 386 6.28 -33.94 12.86
C ASP A 386 4.73 -33.92 12.78
N PRO A 387 3.97 -34.31 13.82
CA PRO A 387 2.50 -34.35 13.77
C PRO A 387 1.86 -33.02 13.35
N GLY A 388 2.48 -31.89 13.73
CA GLY A 388 2.03 -30.56 13.28
C GLY A 388 2.21 -30.33 11.77
N GLU A 389 3.24 -30.90 11.15
CA GLU A 389 3.49 -30.77 9.71
C GLU A 389 2.51 -31.58 8.85
N MET A 390 1.95 -32.66 9.40
CA MET A 390 0.93 -33.47 8.71
C MET A 390 -0.37 -32.68 8.54
N SER A 391 -0.77 -31.94 9.58
CA SER A 391 -1.96 -31.09 9.55
C SER A 391 -1.86 -29.99 8.47
N PHE A 392 -0.71 -29.33 8.39
CA PHE A 392 -0.45 -28.33 7.34
C PHE A 392 -0.54 -28.91 5.93
N ARG A 393 -0.06 -30.13 5.70
CA ARG A 393 -0.15 -30.79 4.39
C ARG A 393 -1.58 -31.16 4.01
N LEU A 394 -2.37 -31.62 4.98
CA LEU A 394 -3.78 -31.96 4.77
C LEU A 394 -4.63 -30.71 4.51
N LEU A 395 -4.42 -29.63 5.28
CA LEU A 395 -5.06 -28.34 5.03
C LEU A 395 -4.86 -27.86 3.59
N ARG A 396 -3.63 -27.98 3.08
CA ARG A 396 -3.28 -27.64 1.70
C ARG A 396 -3.93 -28.56 0.66
N HIS A 397 -4.11 -29.84 0.97
CA HIS A 397 -4.77 -30.77 0.05
C HIS A 397 -6.27 -30.48 -0.09
N TYR A 398 -6.92 -30.07 1.00
CA TYR A 398 -8.37 -29.82 1.02
C TYR A 398 -8.76 -28.39 0.62
N ALA A 399 -7.87 -27.41 0.82
CA ALA A 399 -8.13 -26.02 0.48
C ALA A 399 -7.73 -25.68 -0.97
N SER A 400 -8.57 -24.94 -1.68
CA SER A 400 -8.23 -24.28 -2.94
C SER A 400 -7.33 -23.05 -2.75
N GLY A 401 -7.26 -22.50 -1.53
CA GLY A 401 -6.30 -21.47 -1.15
C GLY A 401 -6.28 -21.21 0.36
N VAL A 402 -5.12 -20.83 0.90
CA VAL A 402 -4.96 -20.48 2.32
C VAL A 402 -4.20 -19.15 2.41
N GLN A 403 -4.76 -18.18 3.13
CA GLN A 403 -4.07 -16.94 3.49
C GLN A 403 -3.94 -16.85 5.01
N HIS A 404 -2.79 -16.43 5.52
CA HIS A 404 -2.60 -16.18 6.94
C HIS A 404 -2.11 -14.74 7.17
N ARG A 405 -2.74 -14.02 8.09
CA ARG A 405 -2.34 -12.66 8.50
C ARG A 405 -2.21 -12.60 10.01
N GLN A 406 -1.15 -11.96 10.49
CA GLN A 406 -0.91 -11.82 11.92
C GLN A 406 -1.08 -10.36 12.36
N TYR A 407 -1.96 -10.14 13.34
CA TYR A 407 -2.29 -8.84 13.92
C TYR A 407 -2.10 -8.89 15.45
N TYR A 408 -1.00 -8.35 15.99
CA TYR A 408 -0.84 -8.21 17.46
C TYR A 408 -1.02 -9.51 18.28
N GLY A 409 -0.50 -10.65 17.78
CA GLY A 409 -0.70 -11.94 18.44
C GLY A 409 -2.11 -12.53 18.24
N ILE A 410 -2.84 -12.01 17.25
CA ILE A 410 -4.06 -12.60 16.70
C ILE A 410 -3.70 -13.14 15.32
N ASP A 411 -3.96 -14.42 15.12
CA ASP A 411 -3.77 -15.12 13.86
C ASP A 411 -5.12 -15.18 13.11
N VAL A 412 -5.13 -14.70 11.87
CA VAL A 412 -6.29 -14.71 10.97
C VAL A 412 -5.96 -15.63 9.80
N VAL A 413 -6.56 -16.82 9.77
CA VAL A 413 -6.42 -17.80 8.68
C VAL A 413 -7.68 -17.78 7.83
N THR A 414 -7.56 -17.40 6.57
CA THR A 414 -8.61 -17.51 5.57
C THR A 414 -8.37 -18.76 4.72
N VAL A 415 -9.27 -19.73 4.81
CA VAL A 415 -9.24 -20.98 4.05
C VAL A 415 -10.35 -20.95 3.01
N ARG A 416 -9.98 -21.12 1.75
CA ARG A 416 -10.90 -21.24 0.62
C ARG A 416 -11.02 -22.71 0.28
N VAL A 417 -12.24 -23.26 0.29
CA VAL A 417 -12.53 -24.67 -0.02
C VAL A 417 -13.30 -24.74 -1.32
#